data_AF-A0A9E1QZ30-F1
#
_entry.id   AF-A0A9E1QZ30-F1
#
_cell.length_a   1.000
_cell.length_b   1.000
_cell.length_c   1.000
_cell.angle_alpha   90.00
_cell.angle_beta   90.00
_cell.angle_gamma   90.00
#
_symmetry.space_group_name_H-M   'P 1'
#
loop_
_entity.id
_entity.type
_entity.pdbx_description
1 polymer ?
#
loop_
_entity_poly.entity_id
_entity_poly.type
_entity_poly.pdbx_seq_one_letter_code
_entity_poly.pdbx_strand_id
1 'polypeptide(L)'
;MFQGQVLQRIISAVVILLLAFIPMLYGPPLLDILLFVIVGLLSFEWVSLYAKDRVPFTLAIAIPTVLALMSSLYISYDFAPFVFLLALLYVFLILKGSIQQKVWTFFGLLYIGCPLIALIWILTSVPQGLVLLFWIVAIVTSNDAGAYFIGSYIKGPRLWP
;
A
#
# COMPACT_ATOMS: atom_id res chain seq x y z
N MET A 1 17.72 -20.30 -23.69
CA MET A 1 16.38 -19.79 -23.31
C MET A 1 16.24 -19.51 -21.81
N PHE A 2 16.80 -20.33 -20.90
CA PHE A 2 16.71 -20.12 -19.44
C PHE A 2 17.49 -18.92 -18.87
N GLN A 3 18.64 -18.54 -19.44
CA GLN A 3 19.45 -17.41 -18.93
C GLN A 3 18.74 -16.05 -19.05
N GLY A 4 17.93 -15.84 -20.10
CA GLY A 4 17.19 -14.60 -20.30
C GLY A 4 16.12 -14.35 -19.22
N GLN A 5 15.48 -15.42 -18.73
CA GLN A 5 14.45 -15.33 -17.69
C GLN A 5 15.05 -15.00 -16.32
N VAL A 6 16.21 -15.56 -15.99
CA VAL A 6 16.90 -15.28 -14.72
C VAL A 6 17.39 -13.84 -14.71
N LEU A 7 18.01 -13.37 -15.80
CA LEU A 7 18.48 -12.00 -15.92
C LEU A 7 17.32 -11.00 -15.78
N GLN A 8 16.18 -11.25 -16.45
CA GLN A 8 14.99 -10.40 -16.30
C GLN A 8 14.51 -10.31 -14.85
N ARG A 9 14.45 -11.42 -14.12
CA ARG A 9 14.05 -11.44 -12.71
C ARG A 9 15.01 -10.64 -11.83
N ILE A 10 16.32 -10.77 -12.05
CA ILE A 10 17.33 -10.02 -11.30
C ILE A 10 17.18 -8.53 -11.58
N ILE A 11 17.04 -8.13 -12.85
CA ILE A 11 16.86 -6.72 -13.22
C ILE A 11 15.59 -6.16 -12.58
N SER A 12 14.46 -6.86 -12.68
CA SER A 12 13.21 -6.42 -12.05
C SER A 12 13.34 -6.30 -10.53
N ALA A 13 13.99 -7.26 -9.87
CA ALA A 13 14.22 -7.21 -8.42
C ALA A 13 15.08 -6.00 -8.03
N VAL A 14 16.16 -5.73 -8.77
CA VAL A 14 17.03 -4.56 -8.54
C VAL A 14 16.26 -3.26 -8.75
N VAL A 15 15.48 -3.15 -9.83
CA VAL A 15 14.67 -1.96 -10.12
C VAL A 15 13.65 -1.70 -9.01
N ILE A 16 12.92 -2.74 -8.57
CA ILE A 16 11.95 -2.61 -7.47
C ILE A 16 12.66 -2.19 -6.17
N LEU A 17 13.81 -2.79 -5.86
CA LEU A 17 14.58 -2.45 -4.68
C LEU A 17 15.02 -0.98 -4.71
N LEU A 18 15.51 -0.49 -5.85
CA LEU A 18 15.90 0.92 -6.01
C LEU A 18 14.69 1.86 -5.92
N LEU A 19 13.58 1.52 -6.57
CA LEU A 19 12.34 2.30 -6.50
C LEU A 19 11.77 2.39 -5.09
N ALA A 20 11.97 1.38 -4.25
CA ALA A 20 11.58 1.42 -2.84
C ALA A 20 12.59 2.20 -1.98
N PHE A 21 13.89 1.89 -2.11
CA PHE A 21 14.92 2.42 -1.21
C PHE A 21 15.28 3.88 -1.49
N ILE A 22 15.36 4.31 -2.75
CA ILE A 22 15.76 5.68 -3.10
C ILE A 22 14.80 6.69 -2.44
N PRO A 23 13.47 6.60 -2.61
CA PRO A 23 12.55 7.52 -1.95
C PRO A 23 12.63 7.49 -0.42
N MET A 24 12.89 6.33 0.18
CA MET A 24 13.07 6.21 1.64
C MET A 24 14.34 6.91 2.13
N LEU A 25 15.43 6.88 1.36
CA LEU A 25 16.70 7.50 1.73
C LEU A 25 16.64 9.03 1.70
N TYR A 26 15.93 9.58 0.71
CA TYR A 26 15.80 11.03 0.53
C TYR A 26 14.58 11.62 1.27
N GLY A 27 13.58 10.79 1.61
CA GLY A 27 12.36 11.23 2.26
C GLY A 27 11.43 12.02 1.35
N PRO A 28 10.54 12.85 1.93
CA PRO A 28 9.69 13.79 1.18
C PRO A 28 10.53 14.75 0.30
N PRO A 29 10.10 15.06 -0.93
CA PRO A 29 8.82 14.69 -1.55
C PRO A 29 8.86 13.34 -2.31
N LEU A 30 10.02 12.73 -2.49
CA LEU A 30 10.15 11.49 -3.28
C LEU A 30 9.35 10.34 -2.67
N LEU A 31 9.40 10.21 -1.34
CA LEU A 31 8.61 9.22 -0.61
C LEU A 31 7.10 9.40 -0.84
N ASP A 32 6.62 10.64 -0.86
CA ASP A 32 5.19 10.94 -1.06
C ASP A 32 4.73 10.54 -2.46
N ILE A 33 5.56 10.81 -3.47
CA ILE A 33 5.30 10.39 -4.86
C ILE A 33 5.25 8.87 -4.94
N LEU A 34 6.18 8.16 -4.29
CA LEU A 34 6.17 6.70 -4.24
C LEU A 34 4.88 6.18 -3.59
N LEU A 35 4.48 6.75 -2.45
CA LEU A 35 3.26 6.34 -1.75
C LEU A 35 2.00 6.61 -2.59
N PHE A 36 1.93 7.74 -3.28
CA PHE A 36 0.85 8.05 -4.21
C PHE A 36 0.74 6.99 -5.32
N VAL A 37 1.86 6.62 -5.94
CA VAL A 37 1.90 5.60 -7.00
C VAL A 37 1.49 4.23 -6.45
N ILE A 38 2.03 3.81 -5.30
CA ILE A 38 1.70 2.53 -4.66
C ILE A 38 0.20 2.45 -4.35
N VAL A 39 -0.36 3.49 -3.74
CA VAL A 39 -1.79 3.54 -3.39
C VAL A 39 -2.66 3.44 -4.64
N GLY A 40 -2.30 4.13 -5.72
CA GLY A 40 -3.00 4.04 -7.01
C GLY A 40 -2.97 2.63 -7.60
N LEU A 41 -1.80 1.99 -7.60
CA LEU A 41 -1.63 0.61 -8.08
C LEU A 41 -2.41 -0.39 -7.23
N LEU A 42 -2.32 -0.32 -5.90
CA LEU A 42 -3.06 -1.20 -4.99
C LEU A 42 -4.58 -1.01 -5.14
N SER A 43 -5.03 0.23 -5.31
CA SER A 43 -6.45 0.52 -5.55
C SER A 43 -6.93 -0.09 -6.87
N PHE A 44 -6.11 -0.02 -7.91
CA PHE A 44 -6.41 -0.63 -9.22
C PHE A 44 -6.44 -2.16 -9.14
N GLU A 45 -5.44 -2.78 -8.52
CA GLU A 45 -5.36 -4.23 -8.36
C GLU A 45 -6.52 -4.76 -7.53
N TRP A 46 -6.83 -4.11 -6.40
CA TRP A 46 -7.93 -4.51 -5.52
C TRP A 46 -9.28 -4.53 -6.26
N VAL A 47 -9.58 -3.47 -7.01
CA VAL A 47 -10.83 -3.38 -7.79
C VAL A 47 -10.85 -4.40 -8.93
N SER A 48 -9.71 -4.68 -9.54
CA SER A 48 -9.59 -5.67 -10.62
C SER A 48 -9.93 -7.10 -10.18
N LEU A 49 -9.90 -7.40 -8.88
CA LEU A 49 -10.30 -8.71 -8.33
C LEU A 49 -11.80 -8.98 -8.40
N TYR A 50 -12.65 -7.95 -8.30
CA TYR A 50 -14.11 -8.13 -8.23
C TYR A 50 -14.92 -7.24 -9.20
N ALA A 51 -14.28 -6.28 -9.87
CA ALA A 51 -14.92 -5.34 -10.78
C ALA A 51 -13.96 -4.82 -11.88
N LYS A 52 -13.45 -5.74 -12.71
CA LYS A 52 -12.45 -5.48 -13.78
C LYS A 52 -12.73 -4.29 -14.70
N ASP A 53 -14.00 -3.96 -14.95
CA ASP A 53 -14.38 -2.95 -15.96
C ASP A 53 -14.92 -1.64 -15.36
N ARG A 54 -14.58 -1.30 -14.10
CA ARG A 54 -15.26 -0.23 -13.37
C ARG A 54 -14.32 0.80 -12.74
N VAL A 55 -13.94 1.78 -13.55
CA VAL A 55 -13.29 3.05 -13.16
C VAL A 55 -13.87 3.70 -11.89
N PRO A 56 -15.20 3.81 -11.67
CA PRO A 56 -15.72 4.48 -10.47
C PRO A 56 -15.35 3.78 -9.15
N PHE A 57 -15.15 2.46 -9.13
CA PHE A 57 -14.68 1.78 -7.91
C PHE A 57 -13.20 2.05 -7.65
N THR A 58 -12.36 2.08 -8.69
CA THR A 58 -10.94 2.42 -8.54
C THR A 58 -10.77 3.83 -7.99
N LEU A 59 -11.53 4.79 -8.53
CA LEU A 59 -11.53 6.18 -8.04
C LEU A 59 -12.05 6.29 -6.61
N ALA A 60 -13.06 5.48 -6.24
CA ALA A 60 -13.59 5.45 -4.88
C ALA A 60 -12.58 4.98 -3.83
N ILE A 61 -11.54 4.23 -4.22
CA ILE A 61 -10.45 3.85 -3.30
C ILE A 61 -9.28 4.84 -3.38
N ALA A 62 -8.85 5.18 -4.60
CA ALA A 62 -7.66 5.98 -4.84
C ALA A 62 -7.81 7.45 -4.43
N ILE A 63 -8.94 8.09 -4.75
CA ILE A 63 -9.13 9.53 -4.48
C ILE A 63 -9.09 9.82 -2.96
N PRO A 64 -9.88 9.14 -2.12
CA PRO A 64 -9.77 9.25 -0.66
C PRO A 64 -8.39 9.12 -0.05
N THR A 65 -7.66 8.08 -0.43
CA THR A 65 -6.39 7.70 0.16
C THR A 65 -5.32 8.72 -0.24
N VAL A 66 -5.37 9.19 -1.48
CA VAL A 66 -4.60 10.33 -1.98
C VAL A 66 -4.97 11.62 -1.25
N LEU A 67 -6.25 11.94 -1.08
CA LEU A 67 -6.67 13.16 -0.37
C LEU A 67 -6.24 13.15 1.10
N ALA A 68 -6.28 11.99 1.77
CA ALA A 68 -5.75 11.83 3.12
C ALA A 68 -4.24 12.13 3.15
N LEU A 69 -3.46 11.57 2.21
CA LEU A 69 -2.04 11.89 2.03
C LEU A 69 -1.83 13.40 1.80
N MET A 70 -2.54 14.01 0.85
CA MET A 70 -2.41 15.45 0.57
C MET A 70 -2.79 16.33 1.76
N SER A 71 -3.84 15.97 2.51
CA SER A 71 -4.25 16.71 3.72
C SER A 71 -3.17 16.69 4.81
N SER A 72 -2.46 15.56 4.94
CA SER A 72 -1.34 15.44 5.89
C SER A 72 -0.11 16.26 5.51
N LEU A 73 0.11 16.48 4.21
CA LEU A 73 1.28 17.20 3.70
C LEU A 73 1.07 18.72 3.66
N TYR A 74 -0.13 19.19 3.33
CA TYR A 74 -0.38 20.59 3.00
C TYR A 74 -1.32 21.34 3.96
N ILE A 75 -1.99 20.64 4.89
CA ILE A 75 -2.92 21.26 5.84
C ILE A 75 -2.49 20.98 7.29
N SER A 76 -2.62 19.73 7.73
CA SER A 76 -2.08 19.19 8.99
C SER A 76 -2.39 17.69 9.05
N TYR A 77 -1.47 16.93 9.63
CA TYR A 77 -1.62 15.48 9.76
C TYR A 77 -2.79 15.06 10.66
N ASP A 78 -3.22 15.92 11.60
CA ASP A 78 -4.37 15.66 12.47
C ASP A 78 -5.68 15.49 11.69
N PHE A 79 -5.75 16.04 10.47
CA PHE A 79 -6.93 15.94 9.60
C PHE A 79 -6.98 14.68 8.74
N ALA A 80 -5.87 13.94 8.59
CA ALA A 80 -5.83 12.77 7.71
C ALA A 80 -6.89 11.70 8.06
N PRO A 81 -7.13 11.35 9.34
CA PRO A 81 -8.21 10.43 9.71
C PRO A 81 -9.60 10.99 9.39
N PHE A 82 -9.81 12.30 9.55
CA PHE A 82 -11.10 12.94 9.25
C PHE A 82 -11.40 12.94 7.76
N VAL A 83 -10.42 13.27 6.92
CA VAL A 83 -10.53 13.20 5.46
C VAL A 83 -10.81 11.76 5.01
N PHE A 84 -10.16 10.78 5.65
CA PHE A 84 -10.41 9.37 5.38
C PHE A 84 -11.83 8.90 5.79
N LEU A 85 -12.35 9.37 6.93
CA LEU A 85 -13.73 9.09 7.34
C LEU A 85 -14.76 9.73 6.40
N LEU A 86 -14.54 10.97 5.96
CA LEU A 86 -15.38 11.63 4.97
C LEU A 86 -15.38 10.86 3.64
N ALA A 87 -14.23 10.33 3.26
CA ALA A 87 -14.13 9.46 2.10
C ALA A 87 -14.90 8.14 2.25
N LEU A 88 -14.79 7.45 3.40
CA LEU A 88 -15.60 6.25 3.67
C LEU A 88 -17.10 6.55 3.50
N LEU A 89 -17.54 7.70 4.03
CA LEU A 89 -18.92 8.16 3.89
C LEU A 89 -19.27 8.48 2.42
N TYR A 90 -18.41 9.19 1.71
CA TYR A 90 -18.58 9.51 0.28
C TYR A 90 -18.75 8.23 -0.55
N VAL A 91 -17.88 7.24 -0.34
CA VAL A 91 -17.90 5.93 -1.00
C VAL A 91 -19.21 5.21 -0.72
N PHE A 92 -19.67 5.20 0.53
CA PHE A 92 -20.94 4.58 0.93
C PHE A 92 -22.15 5.22 0.23
N LEU A 93 -22.16 6.55 0.11
CA LEU A 93 -23.29 7.31 -0.45
C LEU A 93 -23.35 7.28 -1.98
N ILE A 94 -22.21 7.33 -2.66
CA ILE A 94 -22.16 7.59 -4.12
C ILE A 94 -21.98 6.32 -4.94
N LEU A 95 -21.35 5.27 -4.40
CA LEU A 95 -21.18 4.05 -5.15
C LEU A 95 -22.53 3.41 -5.48
N LYS A 96 -22.81 3.36 -6.79
CA LYS A 96 -23.89 2.57 -7.38
C LYS A 96 -23.30 1.23 -7.82
N GLY A 97 -23.89 0.13 -7.36
CA GLY A 97 -23.37 -1.20 -7.61
C GLY A 97 -24.07 -2.25 -6.75
N SER A 98 -23.71 -3.51 -6.94
CA SER A 98 -24.19 -4.59 -6.07
C SER A 98 -23.70 -4.38 -4.63
N ILE A 99 -24.45 -4.91 -3.66
CA ILE A 99 -24.04 -4.89 -2.25
C ILE A 99 -22.63 -5.47 -2.08
N GLN A 100 -22.34 -6.56 -2.79
CA GLN A 100 -21.03 -7.20 -2.78
C GLN A 100 -19.91 -6.24 -3.23
N GLN A 101 -20.10 -5.48 -4.31
CA GLN A 101 -19.12 -4.50 -4.78
C GLN A 101 -18.88 -3.38 -3.76
N LYS A 102 -19.95 -2.87 -3.13
CA LYS A 102 -19.84 -1.86 -2.08
C LYS A 102 -19.04 -2.37 -0.88
N VAL A 103 -19.34 -3.59 -0.44
CA VAL A 103 -18.65 -4.25 0.68
C VAL A 103 -17.17 -4.45 0.36
N TRP A 104 -16.82 -4.96 -0.83
CA TRP A 104 -15.41 -5.11 -1.22
C TRP A 104 -14.68 -3.78 -1.37
N THR A 105 -15.36 -2.74 -1.83
CA THR A 105 -14.75 -1.41 -1.94
C THR A 105 -14.47 -0.81 -0.56
N PHE A 106 -15.40 -0.99 0.39
CA PHE A 106 -15.22 -0.57 1.78
C PHE A 106 -14.03 -1.28 2.42
N PHE A 107 -13.92 -2.61 2.27
CA PHE A 107 -12.78 -3.36 2.77
C PHE A 107 -11.46 -2.96 2.11
N GLY A 108 -11.46 -2.69 0.80
CA GLY A 108 -10.27 -2.20 0.10
C GLY A 108 -9.79 -0.86 0.63
N LEU A 109 -10.73 0.06 0.88
CA LEU A 109 -10.41 1.37 1.44
C LEU A 109 -9.79 1.23 2.84
N LEU A 110 -10.35 0.40 3.72
CA LEU A 110 -9.78 0.15 5.04
C LEU A 110 -8.41 -0.53 4.95
N TYR A 111 -8.29 -1.53 4.08
CA TYR A 111 -7.07 -2.32 3.93
C TYR A 111 -5.89 -1.49 3.41
N ILE A 112 -6.13 -0.54 2.50
CA ILE A 112 -5.07 0.32 1.93
C ILE A 112 -4.90 1.60 2.77
N GLY A 113 -6.02 2.20 3.19
CA GLY A 113 -6.02 3.50 3.86
C GLY A 113 -5.55 3.47 5.29
N CYS A 114 -5.89 2.45 6.08
CA CYS A 114 -5.43 2.36 7.47
C CYS A 114 -3.89 2.26 7.56
N PRO A 115 -3.20 1.39 6.79
CA PRO A 115 -1.75 1.39 6.75
C PRO A 115 -1.15 2.71 6.26
N LEU A 116 -1.77 3.37 5.29
CA LEU A 116 -1.31 4.67 4.80
C LEU A 116 -1.36 5.75 5.88
N ILE A 117 -2.45 5.82 6.66
CA ILE A 117 -2.59 6.77 7.77
C ILE A 117 -1.58 6.46 8.88
N ALA A 118 -1.40 5.19 9.23
CA ALA A 118 -0.40 4.77 10.21
C ALA A 118 1.01 5.15 9.75
N LEU A 119 1.31 4.97 8.46
CA LEU A 119 2.58 5.35 7.87
C LEU A 119 2.81 6.87 7.89
N ILE A 120 1.80 7.65 7.50
CA ILE A 120 1.83 9.11 7.60
C ILE A 120 2.11 9.53 9.04
N TRP A 121 1.40 8.96 10.01
CA TRP A 121 1.60 9.26 11.43
C TRP A 121 3.03 8.93 11.89
N ILE A 122 3.60 7.79 11.47
CA ILE A 122 5.00 7.46 11.73
C ILE A 122 5.92 8.54 11.16
N LEU A 123 5.71 8.93 9.90
CA LEU A 123 6.58 9.86 9.20
C LEU A 123 6.50 11.30 9.74
N THR A 124 5.35 11.70 10.30
CA THR A 124 5.13 13.08 10.76
C THR A 124 5.22 13.27 12.27
N SER A 125 4.84 12.26 13.05
CA SER A 125 4.64 12.40 14.50
C SER A 125 5.66 11.63 15.34
N VAL A 126 6.30 10.61 14.78
CA VAL A 126 7.29 9.80 15.50
C VAL A 126 8.70 10.38 15.29
N PRO A 127 9.49 10.61 16.37
CA PRO A 127 10.88 10.99 16.24
C PRO A 127 11.64 9.97 15.40
N GLN A 128 12.37 10.44 14.38
CA GLN A 128 13.08 9.58 13.43
C GLN A 128 12.16 8.60 12.67
N GLY A 129 10.93 9.03 12.31
CA GLY A 129 9.95 8.23 11.59
C GLY A 129 10.47 7.52 10.34
N LEU A 130 11.38 8.14 9.58
CA LEU A 130 12.05 7.50 8.44
C LEU A 130 12.92 6.30 8.85
N VAL A 131 13.65 6.42 9.96
CA VAL A 131 14.45 5.31 10.50
C VAL A 131 13.53 4.17 10.95
N LEU A 132 12.41 4.49 11.59
CA LEU A 132 11.40 3.49 11.94
C LEU A 132 10.78 2.82 10.71
N LEU A 133 10.52 3.57 9.63
CA LEU A 133 10.07 3.02 8.36
C LEU A 133 11.10 2.04 7.77
N PHE A 134 12.39 2.40 7.75
CA PHE A 134 13.46 1.48 7.36
C PHE A 134 13.46 0.21 8.20
N TRP A 135 13.29 0.34 9.51
CA TRP A 135 13.20 -0.81 10.42
C TRP A 135 12.00 -1.71 10.09
N ILE A 136 10.82 -1.15 9.86
CA ILE A 136 9.62 -1.91 9.50
C ILE A 136 9.85 -2.68 8.20
N VAL A 137 10.35 -2.02 7.16
CA VAL A 137 10.64 -2.67 5.87
C VAL A 137 11.69 -3.77 6.04
N ALA A 138 12.74 -3.53 6.81
CA ALA A 138 13.79 -4.53 7.06
C ALA A 138 13.25 -5.75 7.80
N ILE A 139 12.40 -5.55 8.82
CA ILE A 139 11.79 -6.64 9.59
C ILE A 139 10.85 -7.46 8.71
N VAL A 140 9.93 -6.82 7.99
CA VAL A 140 8.94 -7.52 7.14
C VAL A 140 9.64 -8.32 6.05
N THR A 141 10.58 -7.69 5.32
CA THR A 141 11.31 -8.36 4.24
C THR A 141 12.20 -9.50 4.75
N SER A 142 12.85 -9.32 5.91
CA SER A 142 13.64 -10.38 6.55
C SER A 142 12.76 -11.52 7.05
N ASN A 143 11.58 -11.22 7.59
CA ASN A 143 10.62 -12.22 8.05
C ASN A 143 10.08 -13.07 6.88
N ASP A 144 9.75 -12.44 5.75
CA ASP A 144 9.28 -13.16 4.56
C ASP A 144 10.37 -14.09 4.01
N ALA A 145 11.61 -13.62 3.92
CA ALA A 145 12.75 -14.44 3.51
C ALA A 145 13.02 -15.58 4.51
N GLY A 146 13.02 -15.27 5.82
CA GLY A 146 13.24 -16.22 6.89
C GLY A 146 12.18 -17.32 6.93
N ALA A 147 10.90 -16.96 6.77
CA ALA A 147 9.80 -17.90 6.68
C ALA A 147 9.95 -18.87 5.51
N TYR A 148 10.39 -18.37 4.34
CA TYR A 148 10.70 -19.21 3.18
C TYR A 148 11.86 -20.17 3.46
N PHE A 149 12.98 -19.67 4.00
CA PHE A 149 14.13 -20.51 4.31
C PHE A 149 13.77 -21.59 5.33
N ILE A 150 13.25 -21.21 6.50
CA ILE A 150 12.89 -22.14 7.57
C ILE A 150 11.82 -23.13 7.09
N GLY A 151 10.79 -22.66 6.38
CA GLY A 151 9.75 -23.51 5.82
C GLY A 151 10.28 -24.56 4.85
N SER A 152 11.29 -24.21 4.04
CA SER A 152 11.92 -25.13 3.10
C SER A 152 12.79 -26.20 3.79
N TYR A 153 13.41 -25.87 4.94
CA TYR A 153 14.25 -26.79 5.69
C TYR A 153 13.46 -27.70 6.64
N ILE A 154 12.53 -27.15 7.43
CA ILE A 154 11.81 -27.88 8.48
C ILE A 154 10.66 -28.72 7.90
N LYS A 155 10.04 -28.29 6.78
CA LYS A 155 8.94 -29.02 6.10
C LYS A 155 7.80 -29.46 7.03
N GLY A 156 7.47 -28.63 8.03
CA GLY A 156 6.37 -28.89 8.98
C GLY A 156 4.98 -28.92 8.33
N PRO A 157 3.92 -29.28 9.08
CA PRO A 157 2.56 -29.32 8.57
C PRO A 157 2.13 -27.95 8.03
N ARG A 158 1.42 -27.95 6.89
CA ARG A 158 0.91 -26.72 6.27
C ARG A 158 -0.18 -26.11 7.18
N LEU A 159 -0.01 -24.83 7.51
CA LEU A 159 -0.99 -24.08 8.32
C LEU A 159 -2.16 -23.54 7.48
N TRP A 160 -1.95 -23.36 6.18
CA TRP A 160 -2.98 -22.97 5.22
C TRP A 160 -3.30 -24.16 4.29
N PRO A 161 -4.53 -24.26 3.76
CA PRO A 161 -4.96 -25.35 2.86
C PRO A 161 -4.13 -25.45 1.58
#